data_AF-A0A2N7HRT1-F1
#
_entry.id   AF-A0A2N7HRT1-F1
#
_cell.length_a   1.000
_cell.length_b   1.000
_cell.length_c   1.000
_cell.angle_alpha   90.00
_cell.angle_beta   90.00
_cell.angle_gamma   90.00
#
_symmetry.space_group_name_H-M   'P 1'
#
loop_
_entity.id
_entity.type
_entity.pdbx_description
1 polymer ?
#
loop_
_entity_poly.entity_id
_entity_poly.type
_entity_poly.pdbx_seq_one_letter_code
_entity_poly.pdbx_strand_id
1 'polypeptide(L)'
;MKKVLLALTFALSTTSFNSSAAFGLSDLKQDKICHFANGDEANAKCKDGDVAMWTPNSFGNEQLPILYISLFCDFEAPITHTVGGVSCIFTTKRKAQWSDFGITVK
;
A
#
# COMPACT_ATOMS: atom_id res chain seq x y z
N MET A 1 -39.83 -38.80 35.41
CA MET A 1 -38.55 -38.33 35.98
C MET A 1 -37.43 -38.84 35.08
N LYS A 2 -36.81 -37.95 34.29
CA LYS A 2 -35.37 -37.57 34.34
C LYS A 2 -34.42 -38.72 33.96
N LYS A 3 -33.57 -38.67 32.92
CA LYS A 3 -33.16 -37.66 31.95
C LYS A 3 -32.57 -38.44 30.75
N VAL A 4 -33.04 -38.17 29.54
CA VAL A 4 -32.37 -38.62 28.32
C VAL A 4 -31.21 -37.65 28.09
N LEU A 5 -29.97 -38.08 28.34
CA LEU A 5 -28.78 -37.32 27.93
C LEU A 5 -28.53 -37.60 26.45
N LEU A 6 -29.15 -36.80 25.59
CA LEU A 6 -28.66 -36.58 24.23
C LEU A 6 -27.37 -35.75 24.34
N ALA A 7 -26.22 -36.42 24.28
CA ALA A 7 -24.95 -35.75 24.07
C ALA A 7 -24.90 -35.28 22.61
N LEU A 8 -25.36 -34.06 22.34
CA LEU A 8 -25.01 -33.35 21.12
C LEU A 8 -23.51 -33.05 21.14
N THR A 9 -22.72 -33.95 20.56
CA THR A 9 -21.34 -33.66 20.19
C THR A 9 -21.36 -32.66 19.06
N PHE A 10 -21.36 -31.38 19.41
CA PHE A 10 -21.07 -30.29 18.47
C PHE A 10 -19.62 -30.49 18.03
N ALA A 11 -19.43 -31.10 16.86
CA ALA A 11 -18.12 -31.17 16.22
C ALA A 11 -17.73 -29.73 15.89
N LEU A 12 -16.99 -29.07 16.79
CA LEU A 12 -16.28 -27.83 16.47
C LEU A 12 -15.24 -28.22 15.41
N SER A 13 -15.63 -28.04 14.15
CA SER A 13 -14.71 -27.97 13.03
C SER A 13 -13.68 -26.91 13.38
N THR A 14 -12.49 -27.36 13.78
CA THR A 14 -11.30 -26.52 13.88
C THR A 14 -10.90 -26.14 12.45
N THR A 15 -11.63 -25.21 11.86
CA THR A 15 -11.13 -24.49 10.69
C THR A 15 -9.99 -23.65 11.21
N SER A 16 -8.77 -24.16 11.04
CA SER A 16 -7.55 -23.41 11.24
C SER A 16 -7.58 -22.25 10.25
N PHE A 17 -8.13 -21.12 10.66
CA PHE A 17 -8.02 -19.88 9.92
C PHE A 17 -6.53 -19.54 9.89
N ASN A 18 -5.86 -19.90 8.79
CA ASN A 18 -4.57 -19.32 8.45
C ASN A 18 -4.83 -17.83 8.13
N SER A 19 -4.93 -17.01 9.17
CA SER A 19 -5.22 -15.58 9.10
C SER A 19 -4.18 -14.78 8.31
N SER A 20 -3.08 -15.40 7.88
CA SER A 20 -2.03 -14.76 7.10
C SER A 20 -2.37 -14.56 5.62
N ALA A 21 -3.42 -15.21 5.10
CA ALA A 21 -3.87 -15.05 3.71
C ALA A 21 -5.11 -14.14 3.56
N ALA A 22 -5.77 -13.77 4.67
CA ALA A 22 -6.98 -12.95 4.66
C ALA A 22 -6.69 -11.43 4.54
N PHE A 23 -5.45 -11.03 4.82
CA PHE A 23 -4.94 -9.69 4.54
C PHE A 23 -3.95 -9.86 3.40
N GLY A 24 -4.27 -9.32 2.21
CA GLY A 24 -3.50 -9.48 0.96
C GLY A 24 -2.10 -8.85 0.95
N LEU A 25 -1.33 -9.02 2.02
CA LEU A 25 0.05 -8.54 2.16
C LEU A 25 1.08 -9.55 1.65
N SER A 26 0.62 -10.65 1.05
CA SER A 26 1.46 -11.70 0.49
C SER A 26 2.33 -11.13 -0.64
N ASP A 27 3.63 -11.02 -0.39
CA ASP A 27 4.71 -10.68 -1.34
C ASP A 27 5.00 -9.18 -1.59
N LEU A 28 4.76 -8.29 -0.63
CA LEU A 28 5.31 -6.93 -0.69
C LEU A 28 6.82 -6.94 -0.47
N LYS A 29 7.60 -6.81 -1.55
CA LYS A 29 9.08 -6.72 -1.52
C LYS A 29 9.54 -5.33 -1.09
N GLN A 30 9.65 -5.13 0.22
CA GLN A 30 10.04 -3.88 0.87
C GLN A 30 11.55 -3.77 1.14
N ASP A 31 12.37 -4.48 0.36
CA ASP A 31 13.83 -4.54 0.54
C ASP A 31 14.59 -3.40 -0.15
N LYS A 32 13.88 -2.58 -0.95
CA LYS A 32 14.43 -1.46 -1.70
C LYS A 32 13.65 -0.17 -1.45
N ILE A 33 14.39 0.90 -1.16
CA ILE A 33 13.85 2.27 -1.14
C ILE A 33 13.95 2.86 -2.55
N CYS A 34 12.83 3.36 -3.08
CA CYS A 34 12.81 4.23 -4.25
C CYS A 34 12.65 5.69 -3.79
N HIS A 35 13.76 6.42 -3.74
CA HIS A 35 13.76 7.85 -3.48
C HIS A 35 13.57 8.66 -4.76
N PHE A 36 12.68 9.65 -4.73
CA PHE A 36 12.42 10.53 -5.85
C PHE A 36 11.92 11.91 -5.40
N ALA A 37 12.30 12.94 -6.15
CA ALA A 37 11.89 14.32 -5.86
C ALA A 37 10.63 14.76 -6.62
N ASN A 38 10.30 14.10 -7.73
CA ASN A 38 9.15 14.42 -8.58
C ASN A 38 8.58 13.16 -9.26
N GLY A 39 7.39 13.30 -9.87
CA GLY A 39 6.70 12.16 -10.48
C GLY A 39 7.39 11.58 -11.73
N ASP A 40 8.16 12.37 -12.48
CA ASP A 40 8.95 11.86 -13.62
C ASP A 40 10.05 10.92 -13.13
N GLU A 41 10.74 11.29 -12.06
CA GLU A 41 11.71 10.42 -11.39
C GLU A 41 11.07 9.15 -10.85
N ALA A 42 9.86 9.24 -10.30
CA ALA A 42 9.10 8.09 -9.82
C ALA A 42 8.82 7.10 -10.97
N ASN A 43 8.31 7.59 -12.11
CA ASN A 43 8.05 6.78 -13.30
C ASN A 43 9.34 6.13 -13.86
N ALA A 44 10.47 6.83 -13.80
CA ALA A 44 11.74 6.33 -14.32
C ALA A 44 12.42 5.29 -13.42
N LYS A 45 12.27 5.39 -12.09
CA LYS A 45 13.11 4.66 -11.12
C LYS A 45 12.36 3.64 -10.27
N CYS A 46 11.09 3.90 -9.96
CA CYS A 46 10.34 3.08 -8.99
C CYS A 46 9.64 1.90 -9.66
N LYS A 47 9.53 0.80 -8.92
CA LYS A 47 8.83 -0.42 -9.35
C LYS A 47 7.76 -0.78 -8.33
N ASP A 48 6.71 -1.44 -8.79
CA ASP A 48 5.63 -1.92 -7.91
C ASP A 48 6.22 -2.76 -6.77
N GLY A 49 5.82 -2.43 -5.53
CA GLY A 49 6.31 -3.07 -4.31
C GLY A 49 7.48 -2.36 -3.62
N ASP A 50 8.24 -1.50 -4.32
CA ASP A 50 9.33 -0.71 -3.71
C ASP A 50 8.78 0.16 -2.56
N VAL A 51 9.60 0.42 -1.53
CA VAL A 51 9.30 1.47 -0.54
C VAL A 51 9.54 2.83 -1.19
N ALA A 52 8.48 3.47 -1.65
CA ALA A 52 8.53 4.84 -2.14
C ALA A 52 8.91 5.80 -1.01
N MET A 53 9.82 6.71 -1.29
CA MET A 53 10.12 7.87 -0.45
C MET A 53 10.14 9.12 -1.33
N TRP A 54 9.05 9.88 -1.29
CA TRP A 54 8.97 11.16 -1.96
C TRP A 54 9.39 12.27 -0.99
N THR A 55 10.41 13.03 -1.37
CA THR A 55 10.80 14.27 -0.68
C THR A 55 11.24 15.28 -1.75
N PRO A 56 10.58 16.44 -1.88
CA PRO A 56 10.95 17.42 -2.88
C PRO A 56 12.28 18.10 -2.51
N ASN A 57 13.01 18.57 -3.51
CA ASN A 57 14.28 19.29 -3.31
C ASN A 57 14.10 20.60 -2.50
N SER A 58 12.91 21.18 -2.56
CA SER A 58 12.50 22.32 -1.76
C SER A 58 11.03 22.17 -1.37
N PHE A 59 10.68 22.63 -0.16
CA PHE A 59 9.28 22.70 0.24
C PHE A 59 8.54 23.71 -0.66
N GLY A 60 7.36 23.33 -1.13
CA GLY A 60 6.57 24.15 -2.06
C GLY A 60 5.13 24.32 -1.60
N ASN A 61 4.39 23.23 -1.47
CA ASN A 61 2.96 23.24 -1.17
C ASN A 61 2.59 22.04 -0.27
N GLU A 62 1.84 22.29 0.79
CA GLU A 62 1.34 21.29 1.76
C GLU A 62 0.41 20.24 1.15
N GLN A 63 -0.15 20.51 -0.03
CA GLN A 63 -1.02 19.58 -0.76
C GLN A 63 -0.23 18.53 -1.55
N LEU A 64 1.08 18.75 -1.79
CA LEU A 64 1.91 17.82 -2.55
C LEU A 64 1.97 16.43 -1.91
N PRO A 65 2.15 16.25 -0.59
CA PRO A 65 2.05 14.93 0.04
C PRO A 65 0.78 14.17 -0.36
N ILE A 66 -0.39 14.82 -0.33
CA ILE A 66 -1.67 14.19 -0.70
C ILE A 66 -1.70 13.80 -2.18
N LEU A 67 -1.18 14.67 -3.06
CA LEU A 67 -1.04 14.37 -4.48
C LEU A 67 -0.16 13.13 -4.71
N TYR A 68 1.03 13.10 -4.14
CA TYR A 68 1.98 12.00 -4.31
C TYR A 68 1.48 10.70 -3.69
N ILE A 69 0.78 10.77 -2.55
CA ILE A 69 0.07 9.62 -1.98
C ILE A 69 -0.92 9.06 -2.99
N SER A 70 -1.76 9.92 -3.54
CA SER A 70 -2.84 9.52 -4.45
C SER A 70 -2.32 8.88 -5.74
N LEU A 71 -1.18 9.35 -6.25
CA LEU A 71 -0.63 8.89 -7.53
C LEU A 71 0.20 7.61 -7.42
N PHE A 72 0.95 7.44 -6.32
CA PHE A 72 2.01 6.43 -6.25
C PHE A 72 1.86 5.44 -5.10
N CYS A 73 1.00 5.67 -4.11
CA CYS A 73 0.89 4.77 -2.96
C CYS A 73 -0.18 3.70 -3.16
N ASP A 74 0.14 2.47 -2.78
CA ASP A 74 -0.88 1.44 -2.58
C ASP A 74 -1.62 1.68 -1.27
N PHE A 75 -2.94 1.82 -1.33
CA PHE A 75 -3.79 2.14 -0.18
C PHE A 75 -4.16 0.88 0.62
N GLU A 76 -3.80 -0.30 0.12
CA GLU A 76 -3.88 -1.55 0.87
C GLU A 76 -2.70 -1.72 1.84
N ALA A 77 -1.66 -0.89 1.71
CA ALA A 77 -0.48 -0.89 2.55
C ALA A 77 -0.43 0.37 3.46
N PRO A 78 0.36 0.34 4.56
CA PRO A 78 0.56 1.51 5.40
C PRO A 78 1.18 2.68 4.63
N ILE A 79 0.69 3.89 4.93
CA ILE A 79 1.17 5.15 4.35
C ILE A 79 1.56 6.06 5.51
N THR A 80 2.75 6.66 5.43
CA THR A 80 3.20 7.70 6.36
C THR A 80 3.54 8.97 5.59
N HIS A 81 3.29 10.13 6.20
CA HIS A 81 3.56 11.42 5.58
C HIS A 81 3.82 12.51 6.60
N THR A 82 4.47 13.56 6.14
CA THR A 82 4.59 14.85 6.82
C THR A 82 4.21 15.94 5.82
N VAL A 83 4.28 17.21 6.23
CA VAL A 83 4.12 18.33 5.29
C VAL A 83 5.18 18.32 4.17
N GLY A 84 6.35 17.72 4.40
CA GLY A 84 7.49 17.76 3.48
C GLY A 84 7.77 16.46 2.72
N GLY A 85 6.97 15.40 2.88
CA GLY A 85 7.27 14.13 2.23
C GLY A 85 6.31 13.01 2.55
N VAL A 86 6.46 11.91 1.82
CA VAL A 86 5.61 10.71 1.87
C VAL A 86 6.49 9.46 1.82
N SER A 87 6.12 8.45 2.59
CA SER A 87 6.62 7.09 2.38
C SER A 87 5.50 6.06 2.41
N CYS A 88 5.54 5.13 1.44
CA CYS A 88 4.52 4.13 1.22
C CYS A 88 5.04 3.03 0.29
N ILE A 89 4.19 2.06 -0.04
CA ILE A 89 4.47 1.09 -1.09
C ILE A 89 4.13 1.68 -2.45
N PHE A 90 5.09 1.67 -3.37
CA PHE A 90 4.90 2.15 -4.72
C PHE A 90 3.95 1.27 -5.52
N THR A 91 3.06 1.89 -6.29
CA THR A 91 2.18 1.21 -7.23
C THR A 91 1.96 2.02 -8.52
N THR A 92 1.86 1.31 -9.63
CA THR A 92 1.48 1.82 -10.95
C THR A 92 0.00 1.65 -11.28
N LYS A 93 -0.84 1.20 -10.32
CA LYS A 93 -2.30 1.02 -10.49
C LYS A 93 -3.00 2.24 -11.12
N ARG A 94 -2.46 3.45 -10.93
CA ARG A 94 -3.03 4.73 -11.40
C ARG A 94 -2.21 5.40 -12.51
N LYS A 95 -1.29 4.67 -13.15
CA LYS A 95 -0.37 5.20 -14.16
C LYS A 95 -1.07 5.90 -15.34
N ALA A 96 -2.25 5.43 -15.73
CA ALA A 96 -3.03 6.05 -16.80
C ALA A 96 -3.45 7.50 -16.51
N GLN A 97 -3.51 7.91 -15.25
CA GLN A 97 -3.93 9.26 -14.84
C GLN A 97 -2.74 10.20 -14.60
N TRP A 98 -1.50 9.71 -14.65
CA TRP A 98 -0.32 10.49 -14.30
C TRP A 98 -0.10 11.71 -15.20
N SER A 99 -0.45 11.60 -16.49
CA SER A 99 -0.38 12.72 -17.43
C SER A 99 -1.28 13.89 -17.03
N ASP A 100 -2.42 13.62 -16.39
CA ASP A 100 -3.37 14.66 -15.96
C ASP A 100 -2.78 15.52 -14.83
N PHE A 101 -1.73 15.02 -14.16
CA PHE A 101 -1.00 15.69 -13.10
C PHE A 101 0.41 16.13 -13.52
N GLY A 102 0.67 16.20 -14.83
CA GLY A 102 1.92 16.73 -15.39
C GLY A 102 3.11 15.79 -15.30
N ILE A 103 2.89 14.48 -15.14
CA ILE A 103 3.94 13.47 -15.15
C ILE A 103 4.08 12.90 -16.56
N THR A 104 5.30 12.86 -17.05
CA THR A 104 5.65 12.31 -18.36
C THR A 104 5.57 10.79 -18.34
N VAL A 105 4.57 10.25 -19.02
CA VAL A 105 4.41 8.81 -19.26
C VAL A 105 4.94 8.51 -20.66
N LYS A 106 6.13 7.91 -20.75
CA LYS A 106 6.66 7.35 -22.02
C LYS A 106 6.17 5.93 -22.23
#